data_AF-A0A094BJZ4-F1
#
_entry.id   AF-A0A094BJZ4-F1
#
_cell.length_a   1.000
_cell.length_b   1.000
_cell.length_c   1.000
_cell.angle_alpha   90.00
_cell.angle_beta   90.00
_cell.angle_gamma   90.00
#
_symmetry.space_group_name_H-M   'P 1'
#
loop_
_entity.id
_entity.type
_entity.pdbx_description
1 polymer ?
#
loop_
_entity_poly.entity_id
_entity_poly.type
_entity_poly.pdbx_seq_one_letter_code
_entity_poly.pdbx_strand_id
1 'polypeptide(L)'
;MGGAAAYYSSVGREFDAKAKSAVSAAADATAAKQATSTQLDLHGIGVVDAVRIAREKVTAWWVGLGDRVNGHAGYKIITGKGTHSEGGVARVGPAVSRMLIREGWRVEVGSGSMVVTGVVKVGKGM
;
A
#
# COMPACT_ATOMS: atom_id res chain seq x y z
N MET A 1 39.69 -18.85 -11.74
CA MET A 1 38.65 -18.85 -12.80
C MET A 1 37.31 -18.45 -12.18
N GLY A 2 36.95 -17.16 -12.19
CA GLY A 2 35.68 -16.66 -11.60
C GLY A 2 35.07 -15.44 -12.27
N GLY A 3 35.71 -14.87 -13.29
CA GLY A 3 35.30 -13.60 -13.91
C GLY A 3 33.98 -13.68 -14.69
N ALA A 4 33.75 -14.74 -15.47
CA ALA A 4 32.52 -14.89 -16.24
C ALA A 4 31.28 -15.10 -15.33
N ALA A 5 31.38 -15.97 -14.32
CA ALA A 5 30.29 -16.20 -13.38
C ALA A 5 29.94 -14.92 -12.57
N ALA A 6 30.96 -14.17 -12.11
CA ALA A 6 30.76 -12.91 -11.42
C ALA A 6 30.09 -11.85 -12.33
N TYR A 7 30.53 -11.76 -13.59
CA TYR A 7 29.98 -10.84 -14.59
C TYR A 7 28.50 -11.14 -14.92
N TYR A 8 28.16 -12.39 -15.24
CA TYR A 8 26.75 -12.73 -15.52
C TYR A 8 25.87 -12.61 -14.28
N SER A 9 26.41 -12.84 -13.08
CA SER A 9 25.68 -12.57 -11.83
C SER A 9 25.38 -11.08 -11.64
N SER A 10 26.31 -10.17 -11.98
CA SER A 10 26.04 -8.74 -11.91
C SER A 10 25.02 -8.28 -12.95
N VAL A 11 25.11 -8.80 -14.16
CA VAL A 11 24.13 -8.53 -15.23
C VAL A 11 22.73 -9.00 -14.83
N GLY A 12 22.62 -10.20 -14.24
CA GLY A 12 21.35 -10.72 -13.72
C GLY A 12 20.73 -9.79 -12.67
N ARG A 13 21.52 -9.34 -11.69
CA ARG A 13 21.04 -8.40 -10.66
C ARG A 13 20.56 -7.07 -11.25
N GLU A 14 21.24 -6.56 -12.28
CA GLU A 14 20.85 -5.33 -12.96
C GLU A 14 19.49 -5.50 -13.66
N PHE A 15 19.29 -6.59 -14.39
CA PHE A 15 18.01 -6.87 -15.05
C PHE A 15 16.89 -7.09 -14.03
N ASP A 16 17.15 -7.79 -12.93
CA ASP A 16 16.19 -7.95 -11.84
C ASP A 16 15.78 -6.60 -11.23
N ALA A 17 16.74 -5.70 -11.03
CA ALA A 17 16.47 -4.36 -10.52
C ALA A 17 15.60 -3.55 -11.49
N LYS A 18 15.90 -3.60 -12.80
CA LYS A 18 15.10 -2.95 -13.85
C LYS A 18 13.68 -3.52 -13.89
N ALA A 19 13.54 -4.84 -13.84
CA ALA A 19 12.24 -5.51 -13.83
C ALA A 19 11.40 -5.10 -12.62
N LYS A 20 11.97 -5.11 -11.41
CA LYS A 20 11.29 -4.63 -10.20
C LYS A 20 10.87 -3.18 -10.31
N SER A 21 11.73 -2.31 -10.83
CA SER A 21 11.39 -0.89 -11.05
C SER A 21 10.23 -0.72 -12.03
N ALA A 22 10.19 -1.51 -13.11
CA ALA A 22 9.09 -1.46 -14.07
C ALA A 22 7.77 -1.95 -13.46
N VAL A 23 7.81 -2.99 -12.63
CA VAL A 23 6.64 -3.49 -11.88
C VAL A 23 6.12 -2.42 -10.92
N SER A 24 6.98 -1.77 -10.14
CA SER A 24 6.56 -0.68 -9.25
C SER A 24 5.97 0.51 -10.01
N ALA A 25 6.56 0.90 -11.14
CA ALA A 25 6.01 1.97 -11.98
C ALA A 25 4.63 1.62 -12.56
N ALA A 26 4.42 0.36 -12.94
CA ALA A 26 3.10 -0.13 -13.37
C ALA A 26 2.09 -0.13 -12.23
N ALA A 27 2.50 -0.50 -11.01
CA ALA A 27 1.67 -0.41 -9.81
C ALA A 27 1.26 1.04 -9.51
N ASP A 28 2.19 1.99 -9.60
CA ASP A 28 1.90 3.42 -9.39
C ASP A 28 0.90 3.96 -10.43
N ALA A 29 1.10 3.62 -11.71
CA ALA A 29 0.19 4.00 -12.78
C ALA A 29 -1.22 3.40 -12.60
N THR A 30 -1.29 2.18 -12.08
CA THR A 30 -2.54 1.47 -11.78
C THR A 30 -3.28 2.14 -10.62
N ALA A 31 -2.59 2.36 -9.50
CA ALA A 31 -3.14 3.05 -8.34
C ALA A 31 -3.58 4.48 -8.66
N ALA A 32 -2.84 5.21 -9.50
CA ALA A 32 -3.22 6.56 -9.91
C ALA A 32 -4.56 6.59 -10.66
N LYS A 33 -4.84 5.58 -11.50
CA LYS A 33 -6.12 5.43 -12.19
C LYS A 33 -7.25 5.00 -11.26
N GLN A 34 -6.91 4.33 -10.17
CA GLN A 34 -7.83 3.72 -9.20
C GLN A 34 -7.98 4.51 -7.89
N ALA A 35 -7.50 5.76 -7.86
CA ALA A 35 -7.57 6.63 -6.70
C ALA A 35 -8.51 7.81 -6.92
N THR A 36 -9.22 8.19 -5.87
CA THR A 36 -9.99 9.43 -5.75
C THR A 36 -9.52 10.20 -4.50
N SER A 37 -10.15 11.35 -4.23
CA SER A 37 -9.86 12.13 -3.01
C SER A 37 -10.21 11.39 -1.71
N THR A 38 -11.08 10.38 -1.76
CA THR A 38 -11.59 9.66 -0.57
C THR A 38 -11.48 8.15 -0.67
N GLN A 39 -10.95 7.62 -1.77
CA GLN A 39 -10.81 6.17 -1.99
C GLN A 39 -9.51 5.82 -2.73
N LEU A 40 -8.98 4.65 -2.44
CA LEU A 40 -7.89 4.00 -3.16
C LEU A 40 -8.24 2.53 -3.41
N ASP A 41 -8.20 2.08 -4.66
CA ASP A 41 -8.30 0.65 -4.98
C ASP A 41 -6.92 0.08 -5.34
N LEU A 42 -6.49 -0.90 -4.52
CA LEU A 42 -5.23 -1.63 -4.62
C LEU A 42 -5.41 -3.05 -5.17
N HIS A 43 -6.61 -3.39 -5.63
CA HIS A 43 -6.87 -4.69 -6.22
C HIS A 43 -5.94 -4.92 -7.43
N GLY A 44 -5.25 -6.06 -7.44
CA GLY A 44 -4.30 -6.43 -8.49
C GLY A 44 -2.89 -5.87 -8.30
N ILE A 45 -2.65 -5.04 -7.28
CA ILE A 45 -1.33 -4.50 -6.97
C ILE A 45 -0.57 -5.47 -6.04
N GLY A 46 0.71 -5.69 -6.32
CA GLY A 46 1.61 -6.51 -5.51
C GLY A 46 1.74 -5.97 -4.07
N VAL A 47 1.90 -6.86 -3.10
CA VAL A 47 1.84 -6.51 -1.66
C VAL A 47 2.84 -5.40 -1.28
N VAL A 48 4.06 -5.43 -1.81
CA VAL A 48 5.10 -4.44 -1.49
C VAL A 48 4.68 -3.04 -1.95
N ASP A 49 4.27 -2.90 -3.22
CA ASP A 49 3.81 -1.63 -3.77
C ASP A 49 2.49 -1.18 -3.14
N ALA A 50 1.55 -2.10 -2.90
CA ALA A 50 0.27 -1.77 -2.26
C ALA A 50 0.47 -1.16 -0.86
N VAL A 51 1.41 -1.69 -0.06
CA VAL A 51 1.75 -1.12 1.25
C VAL A 51 2.38 0.27 1.10
N ARG A 52 3.35 0.45 0.19
CA ARG A 52 3.98 1.75 -0.07
C ARG A 52 2.96 2.80 -0.50
N ILE A 53 2.16 2.50 -1.52
CA ILE A 53 1.16 3.39 -2.10
C ILE A 53 0.07 3.72 -1.07
N ALA A 54 -0.40 2.74 -0.29
CA ALA A 54 -1.39 2.98 0.77
C ALA A 54 -0.89 4.00 1.79
N ARG A 55 0.36 3.86 2.25
CA ARG A 55 0.98 4.81 3.19
C ARG A 55 1.00 6.22 2.61
N GLU A 56 1.49 6.37 1.38
CA GLU A 56 1.61 7.66 0.72
C GLU A 56 0.24 8.33 0.56
N LYS A 57 -0.77 7.60 0.07
CA LYS A 57 -2.11 8.13 -0.18
C LYS A 57 -2.87 8.47 1.09
N VAL A 58 -2.81 7.62 2.12
CA VAL A 58 -3.43 7.90 3.42
C VAL A 58 -2.78 9.13 4.07
N THR A 59 -1.45 9.24 4.02
CA THR A 59 -0.74 10.41 4.55
C THR A 59 -1.13 11.68 3.81
N ALA A 60 -1.13 11.64 2.48
CA ALA A 60 -1.52 12.78 1.65
C ALA A 60 -2.97 13.21 1.90
N TRP A 61 -3.89 12.25 2.00
CA TRP A 61 -5.27 12.51 2.39
C TRP A 61 -5.37 13.20 3.74
N TRP A 62 -4.71 12.64 4.77
CA TRP A 62 -4.78 13.17 6.13
C TRP A 62 -4.24 14.59 6.24
N VAL A 63 -3.06 14.85 5.65
CA VAL A 63 -2.46 16.18 5.60
C VAL A 63 -3.36 17.14 4.81
N GLY A 64 -3.99 16.68 3.73
CA GLY A 64 -4.89 17.47 2.89
C GLY A 64 -6.19 17.90 3.59
N LEU A 65 -6.58 17.26 4.70
CA LEU A 65 -7.77 17.68 5.47
C LEU A 65 -7.57 19.01 6.20
N GLY A 66 -6.32 19.36 6.57
CA GLY A 66 -6.03 20.56 7.37
C GLY A 66 -6.88 20.63 8.64
N ASP A 67 -7.56 21.75 8.88
CA ASP A 67 -8.43 21.94 10.05
C ASP A 67 -9.78 21.20 9.96
N ARG A 68 -10.09 20.59 8.80
CA ARG A 68 -11.38 19.90 8.54
C ARG A 68 -11.38 18.43 8.97
N VAL A 69 -10.48 18.04 9.87
CA VAL A 69 -10.43 16.67 10.41
C VAL A 69 -11.75 16.25 11.05
N ASN A 70 -12.49 17.20 11.64
CA ASN A 70 -13.78 16.92 12.24
C ASN A 70 -14.88 16.83 11.17
N GLY A 71 -15.50 15.65 11.01
CA GLY A 71 -16.67 15.44 10.15
C GLY A 71 -16.42 14.73 8.82
N HIS A 72 -15.19 14.29 8.53
CA HIS A 72 -14.91 13.46 7.35
C HIS A 72 -15.40 12.01 7.51
N ALA A 73 -15.75 11.37 6.39
CA ALA A 73 -16.18 9.96 6.34
C ALA A 73 -15.03 8.94 6.32
N GLY A 74 -13.78 9.39 6.43
CA GLY A 74 -12.58 8.55 6.29
C GLY A 74 -12.08 8.38 4.86
N TYR A 75 -10.99 7.63 4.72
CA TYR A 75 -10.37 7.25 3.45
C TYR A 75 -10.51 5.75 3.23
N LYS A 76 -11.25 5.36 2.19
CA LYS A 76 -11.53 3.95 1.90
C LYS A 76 -10.43 3.32 1.07
N ILE A 77 -9.92 2.17 1.51
CA ILE A 77 -8.94 1.38 0.77
C ILE A 77 -9.58 0.05 0.39
N ILE A 78 -9.61 -0.27 -0.89
CA ILE A 78 -10.09 -1.55 -1.43
C ILE A 78 -8.85 -2.41 -1.71
N THR A 79 -8.84 -3.65 -1.22
CA THR A 79 -7.72 -4.58 -1.41
C THR A 79 -8.13 -5.84 -2.16
N GLY A 80 -9.41 -5.95 -2.52
CA GLY A 80 -10.01 -7.14 -3.10
C GLY A 80 -10.27 -8.23 -2.06
N LYS A 81 -11.17 -9.17 -2.39
CA LYS A 81 -11.55 -10.30 -1.51
C LYS A 81 -10.51 -11.43 -1.46
N GLY A 82 -9.46 -11.35 -2.27
CA GLY A 82 -8.44 -12.42 -2.39
C GLY A 82 -8.86 -13.62 -3.22
N THR A 83 -9.98 -13.56 -3.93
CA THR A 83 -10.48 -14.66 -4.78
C THR A 83 -9.62 -14.91 -6.03
N HIS A 84 -8.75 -13.96 -6.40
CA HIS A 84 -7.89 -14.04 -7.59
C HIS A 84 -6.39 -14.04 -7.28
N SER A 85 -5.98 -14.06 -6.01
CA SER A 85 -4.56 -14.18 -5.66
C SER A 85 -4.05 -15.60 -5.93
N GLU A 86 -2.80 -15.73 -6.36
CA GLU A 86 -2.11 -17.03 -6.50
C GLU A 86 -2.19 -17.80 -5.15
N GLY A 87 -2.88 -18.94 -5.15
CA GLY A 87 -3.17 -19.74 -3.95
C GLY A 87 -4.39 -19.34 -3.12
N GLY A 88 -5.25 -18.42 -3.59
CA GLY A 88 -6.54 -18.09 -2.96
C GLY A 88 -6.47 -17.33 -1.62
N VAL A 89 -5.30 -16.83 -1.23
CA VAL A 89 -5.10 -16.11 0.04
C VAL A 89 -4.97 -14.61 -0.20
N ALA A 90 -5.92 -13.83 0.33
CA ALA A 90 -5.84 -12.37 0.36
C ALA A 90 -4.59 -11.89 1.15
N ARG A 91 -3.52 -11.47 0.46
CA ARG A 91 -2.28 -10.98 1.11
C ARG A 91 -2.23 -9.46 1.28
N VAL A 92 -2.83 -8.71 0.36
CA VAL A 92 -2.78 -7.24 0.34
C VAL A 92 -3.49 -6.66 1.56
N GLY A 93 -4.74 -7.04 1.80
CA GLY A 93 -5.55 -6.56 2.93
C GLY A 93 -4.83 -6.66 4.27
N PRO A 94 -4.39 -7.86 4.70
CA PRO A 94 -3.67 -8.02 5.96
C PRO A 94 -2.34 -7.26 6.04
N ALA A 95 -1.61 -7.09 4.93
CA ALA A 95 -0.35 -6.37 4.93
C ALA A 95 -0.54 -4.85 5.09
N VAL A 96 -1.51 -4.29 4.35
CA VAL A 96 -1.85 -2.86 4.42
C VAL A 96 -2.42 -2.50 5.79
N SER A 97 -3.36 -3.28 6.32
CA SER A 97 -3.96 -2.99 7.62
C SER A 97 -2.94 -3.06 8.76
N ARG A 98 -2.06 -4.08 8.79
CA ARG A 98 -0.98 -4.17 9.78
C ARG A 98 -0.02 -2.97 9.71
N MET A 99 0.33 -2.54 8.50
CA MET A 99 1.19 -1.37 8.34
C MET A 99 0.52 -0.11 8.90
N LEU A 100 -0.74 0.14 8.53
CA LEU A 100 -1.47 1.33 8.98
C LEU A 100 -1.65 1.35 10.51
N ILE A 101 -2.07 0.23 11.10
CA ILE A 101 -2.24 0.09 12.56
C ILE A 101 -0.91 0.34 13.28
N ARG A 102 0.18 -0.26 12.80
CA ARG A 102 1.53 -0.06 13.37
C ARG A 102 1.99 1.39 13.31
N GLU A 103 1.58 2.13 12.27
CA GLU A 103 1.92 3.54 12.09
C GLU A 103 0.94 4.49 12.81
N GLY A 104 0.06 3.96 13.65
CA GLY A 104 -0.81 4.77 14.51
C GLY A 104 -2.07 5.27 13.81
N TRP A 105 -2.44 4.69 12.66
CA TRP A 105 -3.72 5.00 12.02
C TRP A 105 -4.87 4.27 12.71
N ARG A 106 -6.01 4.95 12.85
CA ARG A 106 -7.30 4.37 13.22
C ARG A 106 -7.92 3.77 11.96
N VAL A 107 -8.07 2.45 11.95
CA VAL A 107 -8.50 1.68 10.79
C VAL A 107 -9.66 0.76 11.15
N GLU A 108 -10.73 0.80 10.36
CA GLU A 108 -11.84 -0.14 10.39
C GLU A 108 -11.67 -1.15 9.26
N VAL A 109 -11.38 -2.40 9.59
CA VAL A 109 -11.10 -3.46 8.61
C VAL A 109 -12.38 -4.21 8.28
N GLY A 110 -12.75 -4.26 7.00
CA GLY A 110 -13.86 -5.05 6.48
C GLY A 110 -13.39 -6.19 5.57
N SER A 111 -14.35 -6.86 4.93
CA SER A 111 -14.05 -7.91 3.95
C SER A 111 -13.64 -7.30 2.61
N GLY A 112 -12.35 -7.43 2.28
CA GLY A 112 -11.75 -6.94 1.03
C GLY A 112 -11.62 -5.42 0.92
N SER A 113 -11.85 -4.69 2.00
CA SER A 113 -11.65 -3.26 2.10
C SER A 113 -11.41 -2.83 3.56
N MET A 114 -10.96 -1.60 3.76
CA MET A 114 -10.83 -0.96 5.07
C MET A 114 -11.06 0.54 4.95
N VAL A 115 -11.37 1.20 6.06
CA VAL A 115 -11.54 2.65 6.12
C VAL A 115 -10.60 3.22 7.16
N VAL A 116 -9.78 4.19 6.76
CA VAL A 116 -8.94 4.96 7.68
C VAL A 116 -9.74 6.19 8.13
N THR A 117 -9.96 6.33 9.44
CA THR A 117 -10.78 7.42 10.00
C THR A 117 -9.97 8.45 10.77
N GLY A 118 -8.66 8.24 10.86
CA GLY A 118 -7.70 9.24 11.33
C GLY A 118 -6.53 8.63 12.07
N VAL A 119 -5.92 9.38 12.99
CA VAL A 119 -4.80 8.92 13.81
C VAL A 119 -5.25 8.54 15.23
N VAL A 120 -4.62 7.53 15.81
CA VAL A 120 -4.78 7.17 17.21
C VAL A 120 -4.06 8.23 18.03
N LYS A 121 -4.80 9.03 18.79
CA LYS A 121 -4.19 9.93 19.80
C LYS A 121 -3.53 9.04 20.86
N VAL A 122 -2.21 9.08 20.93
CA VAL A 122 -1.50 8.55 22.11
C VAL A 122 -1.87 9.47 23.26
N GLY A 123 -2.58 8.95 24.26
CA GLY A 123 -2.88 9.71 25.47
C GLY A 123 -1.58 10.20 26.08
N LYS A 124 -1.50 11.50 26.38
CA LYS A 124 -0.48 12.05 27.27
C LYS A 124 -0.73 11.46 28.65
N GLY A 125 -0.04 10.37 28.99
CA GLY A 125 -0.25 9.68 30.26
C GLY A 125 0.52 8.38 30.37
N MET A 126 1.82 8.48 30.69
CA MET A 126 2.43 7.92 31.90
C MET A 126 3.76 8.64 32.14
#